data_AF-A0AA88YQI4-F1
#
_entry.id   AF-A0AA88YQI4-F1
#
_cell.length_a   1.000
_cell.length_b   1.000
_cell.length_c   1.000
_cell.angle_alpha   90.00
_cell.angle_beta   90.00
_cell.angle_gamma   90.00
#
_symmetry.space_group_name_H-M   'P 1'
#
loop_
_entity.id
_entity.type
_entity.pdbx_description
1 polymer ?
#
loop_
_entity_poly.entity_id
_entity_poly.type
_entity_poly.pdbx_seq_one_letter_code
_entity_poly.pdbx_strand_id
1 'polypeptide(L)'
;MSDRAANEKLATKLLAEWRDGIIREFRGNDVTDMVHSFHCMAHVLLGFHQYSSKDIKIFEKGLTQDHGPLGRDKLPMFKFWRSTEAVVERVVRTTSDTFGPVGDHLCLRDSLEAHCKSTGTKSTIGNYKDNRFNALFQTAAEVFVHKKYFLQVLHSVEKPNKKLQSVKADLECPLVGILLQSFGLVYLKLTGPYWNMVTSGEIPYLKLYPYIQDLSTYLKKCSEDPAHILIVDGQWMTLDTFGFTNVSHKEMLKELYTVPEDHRDVLFTAIKIICNAMSNTVNKQLRDFLEGGKLSTN
;
A
#
# COMPACT_ATOMS: atom_id res chain seq x y z
N MET A 1 17.13 16.30 -9.42
CA MET A 1 16.34 16.24 -8.17
C MET A 1 14.93 15.88 -8.57
N SER A 2 14.44 14.69 -8.21
CA SER A 2 13.16 14.20 -8.73
C SER A 2 11.99 15.02 -8.20
N ASP A 3 11.03 15.34 -9.07
CA ASP A 3 9.71 15.92 -8.77
C ASP A 3 9.03 15.30 -7.56
N ARG A 4 9.36 14.05 -7.19
CA ARG A 4 8.85 13.36 -6.01
C ARG A 4 9.12 14.05 -4.67
N ALA A 5 10.34 14.54 -4.42
CA ALA A 5 10.63 15.25 -3.17
C ALA A 5 9.87 16.59 -3.11
N ALA A 6 9.62 17.20 -4.27
CA ALA A 6 8.75 18.35 -4.39
C ALA A 6 7.27 17.95 -4.19
N ASN A 7 6.82 16.81 -4.73
CA ASN A 7 5.44 16.32 -4.64
C ASN A 7 5.05 15.80 -3.26
N GLU A 8 5.95 15.16 -2.52
CA GLU A 8 5.72 14.74 -1.13
C GLU A 8 5.70 15.96 -0.19
N LYS A 9 6.64 16.90 -0.35
CA LYS A 9 6.60 18.19 0.36
C LYS A 9 5.34 18.99 0.01
N LEU A 10 4.94 18.97 -1.25
CA LEU A 10 3.72 19.62 -1.73
C LEU A 10 2.48 18.93 -1.18
N ALA A 11 2.44 17.60 -1.08
CA ALA A 11 1.33 16.87 -0.47
C ALA A 11 1.18 17.22 1.02
N THR A 12 2.28 17.20 1.79
CA THR A 12 2.26 17.64 3.20
C THR A 12 1.83 19.10 3.33
N LYS A 13 2.32 19.98 2.45
CA LYS A 13 1.93 21.39 2.42
C LYS A 13 0.45 21.58 2.09
N LEU A 14 -0.06 20.93 1.04
CA LEU A 14 -1.45 20.99 0.62
C LEU A 14 -2.40 20.43 1.68
N LEU A 15 -1.99 19.38 2.40
CA LEU A 15 -2.76 18.83 3.52
C LEU A 15 -2.84 19.81 4.70
N ALA A 16 -1.73 20.48 5.02
CA ALA A 16 -1.72 21.52 6.05
C ALA A 16 -2.58 22.73 5.63
N GLU A 17 -2.47 23.17 4.37
CA GLU A 17 -3.26 24.27 3.82
C GLU A 17 -4.76 23.94 3.78
N TRP A 18 -5.13 22.72 3.40
CA TRP A 18 -6.52 22.24 3.43
C TRP A 18 -7.07 22.21 4.86
N ARG A 19 -6.31 21.64 5.81
CA ARG A 19 -6.66 21.63 7.25
C ARG A 19 -6.92 23.05 7.74
N ASP A 20 -5.99 23.97 7.49
CA ASP A 20 -6.08 25.36 7.92
C ASP A 20 -7.21 26.12 7.21
N GLY A 21 -7.55 25.73 5.98
CA GLY A 21 -8.71 26.25 5.23
C GLY A 21 -10.03 25.84 5.88
N ILE A 22 -10.23 24.55 6.12
CA ILE A 22 -11.47 24.03 6.72
C ILE A 22 -11.67 24.55 8.15
N ILE A 23 -10.62 24.61 8.97
CA ILE A 23 -10.69 25.17 10.34
C ILE A 23 -11.10 26.65 10.32
N ARG A 24 -10.65 27.42 9.32
CA ARG A 24 -11.03 28.83 9.17
C ARG A 24 -12.49 29.01 8.75
N GLU A 25 -13.00 28.10 7.92
CA GLU A 25 -14.35 28.14 7.37
C GLU A 25 -15.40 27.67 8.39
N PHE A 26 -15.10 26.63 9.17
CA PHE A 26 -16.01 26.08 10.18
C PHE A 26 -15.62 26.53 11.59
N ARG A 27 -16.23 27.61 12.07
CA ARG A 27 -16.05 28.11 13.45
C ARG A 27 -16.84 27.25 14.43
N GLY A 28 -16.26 26.12 14.84
CA GLY A 28 -16.76 25.26 15.91
C GLY A 28 -15.67 24.31 16.40
N ASN A 29 -15.62 24.07 17.72
CA ASN A 29 -14.58 23.23 18.34
C ASN A 29 -14.63 21.78 17.78
N ASP A 30 -15.82 21.22 17.59
CA ASP A 30 -15.99 19.83 17.15
C ASP A 30 -15.47 19.55 15.72
N VAL A 31 -15.70 20.47 14.78
CA VAL A 31 -15.20 20.33 13.39
C VAL A 31 -13.69 20.51 13.33
N THR A 32 -13.16 21.43 14.13
CA THR A 32 -11.72 21.67 14.24
C THR A 32 -11.00 20.45 14.79
N ASP A 33 -11.52 19.84 15.85
CA ASP A 33 -10.95 18.65 16.47
C ASP A 33 -11.04 17.42 15.56
N MET A 34 -12.14 17.24 14.82
CA MET A 34 -12.29 16.18 13.83
C MET A 34 -11.27 16.29 12.70
N VAL A 35 -11.10 17.47 12.11
CA VAL A 35 -10.16 17.73 11.02
C VAL A 35 -8.72 17.57 11.48
N HIS A 36 -8.40 18.03 12.69
CA HIS A 36 -7.09 17.83 13.30
C HIS A 36 -6.79 16.34 13.54
N SER A 37 -7.76 15.61 14.08
CA SER A 37 -7.66 14.17 14.35
C SER A 37 -7.44 13.38 13.07
N PHE A 38 -8.24 13.65 12.03
CA PHE A 38 -8.07 13.04 10.71
C PHE A 38 -6.67 13.34 10.14
N HIS A 39 -6.22 14.60 10.19
CA HIS A 39 -4.90 14.99 9.70
C HIS A 39 -3.77 14.24 10.42
N CYS A 40 -3.82 14.14 11.75
CA CYS A 40 -2.81 13.42 12.53
C CYS A 40 -2.80 11.92 12.20
N MET A 41 -3.98 11.31 12.11
CA MET A 41 -4.10 9.87 11.89
C MET A 41 -3.81 9.46 10.45
N ALA A 42 -4.19 10.26 9.45
CA ALA A 42 -3.87 10.01 8.05
C ALA A 42 -2.36 10.15 7.76
N HIS A 43 -1.65 11.06 8.45
CA HIS A 43 -0.20 11.21 8.29
C HIS A 43 0.60 9.96 8.68
N VAL A 44 0.06 9.11 9.56
CA VAL A 44 0.67 7.82 9.91
C VAL A 44 0.77 6.91 8.69
N LEU A 45 -0.24 6.88 7.82
CA LEU A 45 -0.20 6.10 6.57
C LEU A 45 0.87 6.61 5.60
N LEU A 46 1.12 7.92 5.57
CA LEU A 46 2.23 8.47 4.80
C LEU A 46 3.58 8.00 5.37
N GLY A 47 3.72 7.98 6.70
CA GLY A 47 4.89 7.40 7.36
C GLY A 47 5.07 5.92 7.02
N PHE A 48 3.99 5.13 7.09
CA PHE A 48 3.99 3.73 6.71
C PHE A 48 4.47 3.51 5.28
N HIS A 49 3.96 4.27 4.32
CA HIS A 49 4.45 4.24 2.94
C HIS A 49 5.95 4.56 2.89
N GLN A 50 6.35 5.72 3.39
CA GLN A 50 7.72 6.23 3.22
C GLN A 50 8.78 5.31 3.83
N TYR A 51 8.57 4.87 5.08
CA TYR A 51 9.53 4.00 5.76
C TYR A 51 9.54 2.59 5.16
N SER A 52 8.37 2.02 4.83
CA SER A 52 8.31 0.67 4.23
C SER A 52 8.97 0.65 2.86
N SER A 53 8.67 1.63 1.98
CA SER A 53 9.31 1.72 0.66
C SER A 53 10.82 1.91 0.75
N LYS A 54 11.29 2.73 1.71
CA LYS A 54 12.72 2.95 1.91
C LYS A 54 13.44 1.66 2.32
N ASP A 55 12.90 0.93 3.28
CA ASP A 55 13.57 -0.26 3.82
C ASP A 55 13.46 -1.44 2.86
N ILE A 56 12.32 -1.58 2.15
CA ILE A 56 12.19 -2.55 1.04
C ILE A 56 13.16 -2.23 -0.09
N LYS A 57 13.42 -0.95 -0.40
CA LYS A 57 14.44 -0.59 -1.39
C LYS A 57 15.85 -1.07 -1.01
N ILE A 58 16.15 -1.13 0.29
CA ILE A 58 17.43 -1.68 0.77
C ILE A 58 17.43 -3.20 0.56
N PHE A 59 16.34 -3.88 0.92
CA PHE A 59 16.18 -5.32 0.73
C PHE A 59 16.29 -5.74 -0.75
N GLU A 60 15.71 -4.96 -1.67
CA GLU A 60 15.82 -5.18 -3.12
C GLU A 60 17.28 -5.28 -3.60
N LYS A 61 18.22 -4.59 -2.95
CA LYS A 61 19.64 -4.67 -3.32
C LYS A 61 20.19 -6.07 -3.04
N GLY A 62 19.81 -6.69 -1.92
CA GLY A 62 20.17 -8.07 -1.60
C GLY A 62 19.57 -9.04 -2.60
N LEU A 63 18.26 -8.93 -2.87
CA LEU A 63 17.60 -9.74 -3.90
C LEU A 63 18.27 -9.61 -5.28
N THR A 64 18.72 -8.41 -5.62
CA THR A 64 19.42 -8.17 -6.89
C THR A 64 20.81 -8.81 -6.92
N GLN A 65 21.51 -8.89 -5.80
CA GLN A 65 22.79 -9.58 -5.68
C GLN A 65 22.60 -11.09 -5.83
N ASP A 66 21.55 -11.65 -5.22
CA ASP A 66 21.31 -13.10 -5.18
C ASP A 66 20.65 -13.64 -6.47
N HIS A 67 19.78 -12.85 -7.10
CA HIS A 67 18.94 -13.31 -8.21
C HIS A 67 19.09 -12.50 -9.51
N GLY A 68 19.97 -11.49 -9.52
CA GLY A 68 20.12 -10.54 -10.62
C GLY A 68 19.02 -9.45 -10.65
N PRO A 69 19.00 -8.60 -11.68
CA PRO A 69 18.08 -7.45 -11.76
C PRO A 69 16.60 -7.85 -11.64
N LEU A 70 15.76 -6.98 -11.07
CA LEU A 70 14.33 -7.26 -10.86
C LEU A 70 13.46 -6.68 -11.98
N GLY A 71 12.51 -7.48 -12.48
CA GLY A 71 11.50 -7.02 -13.43
C GLY A 71 12.08 -6.36 -14.67
N ARG A 72 11.61 -5.15 -14.98
CA ARG A 72 12.08 -4.35 -16.13
C ARG A 72 13.59 -4.16 -16.16
N ASP A 73 14.24 -4.14 -14.99
CA ASP A 73 15.66 -3.82 -14.89
C ASP A 73 16.54 -4.95 -15.46
N LYS A 74 15.96 -6.12 -15.77
CA LYS A 74 16.60 -7.20 -16.56
C LYS A 74 16.77 -6.84 -18.04
N LEU A 75 15.97 -5.91 -18.57
CA LEU A 75 15.98 -5.61 -19.99
C LEU A 75 17.07 -4.57 -20.32
N PRO A 76 17.96 -4.83 -21.31
CA PRO A 76 19.06 -3.92 -21.64
C PRO A 76 18.62 -2.49 -21.99
N MET A 77 17.42 -2.35 -22.55
CA MET A 77 16.87 -1.04 -22.91
C MET A 77 16.53 -0.15 -21.71
N PHE A 78 16.42 -0.68 -20.49
CA PHE A 78 16.16 0.10 -19.27
C PHE A 78 17.42 0.39 -18.45
N LYS A 79 18.62 0.05 -18.93
CA LYS A 79 19.89 0.22 -18.18
C LYS A 79 20.15 1.65 -17.67
N PHE A 80 19.63 2.66 -18.38
CA PHE A 80 19.77 4.07 -18.02
C PHE A 80 18.56 4.63 -17.23
N TRP A 81 17.49 3.86 -17.06
CA TRP A 81 16.27 4.24 -16.34
C TRP A 81 16.32 3.77 -14.88
N ARG A 82 17.38 4.14 -14.16
CA ARG A 82 17.53 3.80 -12.74
C ARG A 82 16.45 4.51 -11.92
N SER A 83 15.62 3.75 -11.22
CA SER A 83 14.63 4.29 -10.28
C SER A 83 15.24 4.48 -8.90
N THR A 84 15.00 5.65 -8.31
CA THR A 84 15.25 5.90 -6.87
C THR A 84 14.15 5.31 -5.98
N GLU A 85 12.99 5.01 -6.55
CA GLU A 85 11.84 4.37 -5.88
C GLU A 85 12.03 2.84 -5.72
N ALA A 86 11.27 2.26 -4.79
CA ALA A 86 11.13 0.81 -4.66
C ALA A 86 10.46 0.20 -5.90
N VAL A 87 10.78 -1.05 -6.20
CA VAL A 87 10.19 -1.77 -7.34
C VAL A 87 8.68 -1.84 -7.20
N VAL A 88 8.17 -2.07 -5.99
CA VAL A 88 6.72 -2.11 -5.73
C VAL A 88 6.05 -0.77 -6.09
N GLU A 89 6.65 0.37 -5.71
CA GLU A 89 6.12 1.71 -6.02
C GLU A 89 6.09 1.95 -7.52
N ARG A 90 7.19 1.60 -8.20
CA ARG A 90 7.28 1.68 -9.65
C ARG A 90 6.15 0.91 -10.31
N VAL A 91 6.00 -0.36 -9.95
CA VAL A 91 5.10 -1.31 -10.62
C VAL A 91 3.66 -0.95 -10.38
N VAL A 92 3.30 -0.62 -9.15
CA VAL A 92 1.98 -0.12 -8.79
C VAL A 92 1.64 1.11 -9.62
N ARG A 93 2.54 2.09 -9.67
CA ARG A 93 2.32 3.34 -10.39
C ARG A 93 2.22 3.12 -11.90
N THR A 94 3.14 2.40 -12.51
CA THR A 94 3.13 2.19 -13.97
C THR A 94 1.95 1.31 -14.41
N THR A 95 1.55 0.33 -13.60
CA THR A 95 0.38 -0.52 -13.88
C THR A 95 -0.91 0.27 -13.73
N SER A 96 -1.07 1.04 -12.66
CA SER A 96 -2.22 1.95 -12.47
C SER A 96 -2.28 3.03 -13.56
N ASP A 97 -1.14 3.62 -13.94
CA ASP A 97 -1.09 4.54 -15.08
C ASP A 97 -1.40 3.85 -16.43
N THR A 98 -1.40 2.52 -16.52
CA THR A 98 -1.67 1.78 -17.77
C THR A 98 -3.09 1.25 -17.85
N PHE A 99 -3.62 0.74 -16.74
CA PHE A 99 -4.91 0.06 -16.66
C PHE A 99 -5.94 0.81 -15.79
N GLY A 100 -5.49 1.80 -15.02
CA GLY A 100 -6.33 2.55 -14.11
C GLY A 100 -7.17 3.62 -14.82
N PRO A 101 -8.12 4.23 -14.11
CA PRO A 101 -9.20 4.99 -14.74
C PRO A 101 -8.79 6.22 -15.55
N VAL A 102 -7.66 6.83 -15.18
CA VAL A 102 -7.17 8.10 -15.73
C VAL A 102 -5.99 7.89 -16.68
N GLY A 103 -5.44 6.67 -16.75
CA GLY A 103 -4.18 6.36 -17.44
C GLY A 103 -4.33 5.82 -18.86
N ASP A 104 -5.55 5.65 -19.36
CA ASP A 104 -5.78 4.87 -20.57
C ASP A 104 -5.50 5.67 -21.86
N HIS A 105 -4.24 5.68 -22.27
CA HIS A 105 -3.82 6.25 -23.55
C HIS A 105 -3.92 5.25 -24.71
N LEU A 106 -4.33 3.99 -24.49
CA LEU A 106 -4.24 2.90 -25.48
C LEU A 106 -5.46 1.96 -25.50
N CYS A 107 -6.60 2.33 -24.92
CA CYS A 107 -7.79 1.48 -24.75
C CYS A 107 -7.51 0.13 -24.06
N LEU A 108 -6.45 0.07 -23.24
CA LEU A 108 -6.05 -1.15 -22.53
C LEU A 108 -6.98 -1.42 -21.36
N ARG A 109 -7.59 -0.38 -20.80
CA ARG A 109 -8.60 -0.53 -19.75
C ARG A 109 -9.87 -1.14 -20.33
N ASP A 110 -10.31 -0.70 -21.50
CA ASP A 110 -11.48 -1.29 -22.17
C ASP A 110 -11.25 -2.78 -22.47
N SER A 111 -10.04 -3.14 -22.91
CA SER A 111 -9.65 -4.53 -23.14
C SER A 111 -9.66 -5.36 -21.86
N LEU A 112 -9.17 -4.79 -20.76
CA LEU A 112 -9.22 -5.42 -19.43
C LEU A 112 -10.66 -5.57 -18.95
N GLU A 113 -11.50 -4.53 -19.05
CA GLU A 113 -12.89 -4.56 -18.61
C GLU A 113 -13.71 -5.56 -19.43
N ALA A 114 -13.48 -5.63 -20.74
CA ALA A 114 -14.08 -6.65 -21.61
C ALA A 114 -13.67 -8.07 -21.18
N HIS A 115 -12.39 -8.28 -20.84
CA HIS A 115 -11.90 -9.56 -20.36
C HIS A 115 -12.47 -9.94 -18.99
N CYS A 116 -12.49 -8.99 -18.05
CA CYS A 116 -13.10 -9.20 -16.73
C CYS A 116 -14.58 -9.56 -16.89
N LYS A 117 -15.32 -8.85 -17.75
CA LYS A 117 -16.73 -9.12 -18.03
C LYS A 117 -16.95 -10.52 -18.62
N SER A 118 -16.09 -10.98 -19.53
CA SER A 118 -16.23 -12.32 -20.13
C SER A 118 -15.88 -13.46 -19.16
N THR A 119 -15.10 -13.17 -18.12
CA THR A 119 -14.68 -14.13 -17.09
C THR A 119 -15.49 -14.03 -15.80
N GLY A 120 -16.52 -13.17 -15.76
CA GLY A 120 -17.34 -12.94 -14.56
C GLY A 120 -16.59 -12.25 -13.41
N THR A 121 -15.43 -11.63 -13.69
CA THR A 121 -14.63 -10.89 -12.72
C THR A 121 -14.89 -9.39 -12.86
N LYS A 122 -14.67 -8.60 -11.79
CA LYS A 122 -14.71 -7.14 -11.84
C LYS A 122 -13.29 -6.58 -11.85
N SER A 123 -12.98 -5.65 -12.77
CA SER A 123 -11.75 -4.87 -12.69
C SER A 123 -11.85 -3.89 -11.51
N THR A 124 -10.84 -3.90 -10.63
CA THR A 124 -10.85 -3.10 -9.40
C THR A 124 -9.59 -2.25 -9.23
N ILE A 125 -8.75 -2.13 -10.27
CA ILE A 125 -7.53 -1.33 -10.13
C ILE A 125 -7.87 0.17 -10.00
N GLY A 126 -7.50 0.73 -8.85
CA GLY A 126 -7.66 2.14 -8.57
C GLY A 126 -6.65 3.03 -9.29
N ASN A 127 -6.86 4.34 -9.17
CA ASN A 127 -5.88 5.33 -9.60
C ASN A 127 -4.89 5.59 -8.44
N TYR A 128 -3.61 5.31 -8.68
CA TYR A 128 -2.54 5.53 -7.71
C TYR A 128 -2.45 7.00 -7.23
N LYS A 129 -2.95 7.95 -8.03
CA LYS A 129 -2.88 9.39 -7.72
C LYS A 129 -3.97 9.89 -6.77
N ASP A 130 -5.08 9.16 -6.61
CA ASP A 130 -6.30 9.68 -5.97
C ASP A 130 -6.31 9.49 -4.44
N ASN A 131 -5.86 8.33 -3.92
CA ASN A 131 -5.71 8.10 -2.46
C ASN A 131 -4.24 7.99 -2.05
N ARG A 132 -3.53 9.12 -1.95
CA ARG A 132 -2.08 9.11 -1.69
C ARG A 132 -1.67 8.48 -0.35
N PHE A 133 -2.58 8.34 0.61
CA PHE A 133 -2.27 7.76 1.92
C PHE A 133 -2.19 6.23 1.87
N ASN A 134 -3.11 5.58 1.17
CA ASN A 134 -3.21 4.11 1.17
C ASN A 134 -3.07 3.46 -0.23
N ALA A 135 -2.98 4.25 -1.30
CA ALA A 135 -2.97 3.73 -2.67
C ALA A 135 -1.81 2.76 -2.93
N LEU A 136 -0.64 2.95 -2.32
CA LEU A 136 0.46 2.01 -2.53
C LEU A 136 0.07 0.59 -2.12
N PHE A 137 -0.46 0.43 -0.91
CA PHE A 137 -0.80 -0.88 -0.35
C PHE A 137 -2.03 -1.46 -1.06
N GLN A 138 -3.08 -0.66 -1.23
CA GLN A 138 -4.31 -1.10 -1.90
C GLN A 138 -4.03 -1.51 -3.35
N THR A 139 -3.36 -0.65 -4.12
CA THR A 139 -3.10 -0.94 -5.53
C THR A 139 -2.06 -2.06 -5.69
N ALA A 140 -1.14 -2.27 -4.74
CA ALA A 140 -0.30 -3.47 -4.75
C ALA A 140 -1.14 -4.76 -4.64
N ALA A 141 -2.15 -4.77 -3.76
CA ALA A 141 -3.09 -5.88 -3.62
C ALA A 141 -3.86 -6.14 -4.93
N GLU A 142 -4.43 -5.08 -5.51
CA GLU A 142 -5.19 -5.13 -6.77
C GLU A 142 -4.31 -5.60 -7.93
N VAL A 143 -3.06 -5.10 -8.01
CA VAL A 143 -2.13 -5.49 -9.07
C VAL A 143 -1.71 -6.94 -8.97
N PHE A 144 -1.48 -7.44 -7.75
CA PHE A 144 -1.13 -8.84 -7.53
C PHE A 144 -2.25 -9.77 -8.03
N VAL A 145 -3.49 -9.51 -7.63
CA VAL A 145 -4.63 -10.38 -7.94
C VAL A 145 -5.03 -10.30 -9.42
N HIS A 146 -4.97 -9.11 -10.03
CA HIS A 146 -5.28 -8.95 -11.46
C HIS A 146 -4.11 -9.23 -12.41
N LYS A 147 -2.93 -9.57 -11.88
CA LYS A 147 -1.69 -9.78 -12.65
C LYS A 147 -1.90 -10.65 -13.88
N LYS A 148 -2.61 -11.78 -13.74
CA LYS A 148 -2.87 -12.71 -14.85
C LYS A 148 -3.61 -12.03 -16.00
N TYR A 149 -4.62 -11.23 -15.69
CA TYR A 149 -5.43 -10.53 -16.69
C TYR A 149 -4.65 -9.39 -17.34
N PHE A 150 -3.86 -8.64 -16.57
CA PHE A 150 -2.98 -7.61 -17.11
C PHE A 150 -1.97 -8.20 -18.10
N LEU A 151 -1.36 -9.33 -17.76
CA LEU A 151 -0.43 -10.00 -18.65
C LEU A 151 -1.11 -10.45 -19.94
N GLN A 152 -2.31 -11.04 -19.87
CA GLN A 152 -3.06 -11.43 -21.06
C GLN A 152 -3.31 -10.25 -22.01
N VAL A 153 -3.72 -9.10 -21.48
CA VAL A 153 -3.89 -7.88 -22.28
C VAL A 153 -2.55 -7.37 -22.83
N LEU A 154 -1.47 -7.40 -22.04
CA LEU A 154 -0.14 -6.97 -22.52
C LEU A 154 0.42 -7.90 -23.60
N HIS A 155 0.11 -9.19 -23.56
CA HIS A 155 0.52 -10.16 -24.58
C HIS A 155 -0.24 -10.00 -25.90
N SER A 156 -1.45 -9.42 -25.90
CA SER A 156 -2.21 -9.17 -27.14
C SER A 156 -1.73 -7.93 -27.91
N VAL A 157 -0.91 -7.08 -27.30
CA VAL A 157 -0.36 -5.89 -27.96
C VAL A 157 0.81 -6.29 -28.86
N GLU A 158 0.63 -6.20 -30.18
CA GLU A 158 1.66 -6.58 -31.17
C GLU A 158 2.95 -5.74 -31.08
N LYS A 159 2.80 -4.43 -30.84
CA LYS A 159 3.92 -3.46 -30.82
C LYS A 159 3.92 -2.66 -29.51
N PRO A 160 4.27 -3.28 -28.37
CA PRO A 160 4.22 -2.61 -27.09
C PRO A 160 5.27 -1.50 -27.02
N ASN A 161 4.87 -0.30 -26.60
CA ASN A 161 5.83 0.78 -26.33
C ASN A 161 6.68 0.46 -25.07
N LYS A 162 7.70 1.29 -24.79
CA LYS A 162 8.59 1.07 -23.64
C LYS A 162 7.86 1.01 -22.29
N LYS A 163 6.77 1.76 -22.10
CA LYS A 163 5.97 1.70 -20.85
C LYS A 163 5.33 0.32 -20.71
N LEU A 164 4.70 -0.20 -21.76
CA LEU A 164 4.09 -1.53 -21.74
C LEU A 164 5.11 -2.65 -21.57
N GLN A 165 6.27 -2.54 -22.23
CA GLN A 165 7.38 -3.49 -22.03
C GLN A 165 7.89 -3.48 -20.58
N SER A 166 7.98 -2.30 -19.96
CA SER A 166 8.34 -2.17 -18.55
C SER A 166 7.31 -2.82 -17.63
N VAL A 167 6.02 -2.53 -17.82
CA VAL A 167 4.94 -3.10 -16.99
C VAL A 167 4.92 -4.62 -17.14
N LYS A 168 4.98 -5.12 -18.37
CA LYS A 168 5.01 -6.56 -18.66
C LYS A 168 6.16 -7.25 -17.95
N ALA A 169 7.39 -6.76 -18.12
CA ALA A 169 8.57 -7.37 -17.50
C ALA A 169 8.54 -7.34 -15.96
N ASP A 170 8.00 -6.27 -15.38
CA ASP A 170 7.79 -6.19 -13.94
C ASP A 170 6.74 -7.20 -13.45
N LEU A 171 5.59 -7.30 -14.13
CA LEU A 171 4.54 -8.25 -13.79
C LEU A 171 4.98 -9.70 -14.00
N GLU A 172 5.77 -10.02 -15.02
CA GLU A 172 6.29 -11.36 -15.27
C GLU A 172 7.31 -11.82 -14.21
N CYS A 173 7.90 -10.90 -13.44
CA CYS A 173 8.91 -11.25 -12.46
C CYS A 173 8.30 -11.85 -11.17
N PRO A 174 8.66 -13.09 -10.78
CA PRO A 174 8.11 -13.72 -9.56
C PRO A 174 8.43 -12.93 -8.29
N LEU A 175 9.68 -12.51 -8.10
CA LEU A 175 10.11 -11.73 -6.93
C LEU A 175 9.37 -10.38 -6.80
N VAL A 176 9.09 -9.71 -7.92
CA VAL A 176 8.25 -8.50 -7.91
C VAL A 176 6.82 -8.84 -7.48
N GLY A 177 6.28 -9.97 -7.93
CA GLY A 177 5.00 -10.51 -7.48
C GLY A 177 4.97 -10.72 -5.96
N ILE A 178 6.01 -11.29 -5.37
CA ILE A 178 6.11 -11.52 -3.92
C ILE A 178 6.18 -10.21 -3.14
N LEU A 179 6.89 -9.21 -3.64
CA LEU A 179 6.91 -7.87 -3.03
C LEU A 179 5.55 -7.15 -3.15
N LEU A 180 4.83 -7.32 -4.26
CA LEU A 180 3.44 -6.85 -4.37
C LEU A 180 2.54 -7.57 -3.37
N GLN A 181 2.68 -8.89 -3.24
CA GLN A 181 1.93 -9.72 -2.29
C GLN A 181 2.15 -9.27 -0.84
N SER A 182 3.39 -8.95 -0.45
CA SER A 182 3.69 -8.48 0.90
C SER A 182 2.99 -7.16 1.22
N PHE A 183 2.98 -6.20 0.28
CA PHE A 183 2.25 -4.95 0.44
C PHE A 183 0.73 -5.16 0.42
N GLY A 184 0.24 -6.09 -0.40
CA GLY A 184 -1.17 -6.44 -0.45
C GLY A 184 -1.69 -7.10 0.83
N LEU A 185 -0.92 -8.00 1.44
CA LEU A 185 -1.26 -8.58 2.75
C LEU A 185 -1.30 -7.50 3.83
N VAL A 186 -0.35 -6.57 3.79
CA VAL A 186 -0.32 -5.41 4.69
C VAL A 186 -1.52 -4.49 4.46
N TYR A 187 -2.01 -4.31 3.22
CA TYR A 187 -3.28 -3.64 2.97
C TYR A 187 -4.44 -4.37 3.65
N LEU A 188 -4.57 -5.65 3.34
CA LEU A 188 -5.69 -6.48 3.78
C LEU A 188 -5.78 -6.56 5.30
N LYS A 189 -4.63 -6.63 5.98
CA LYS A 189 -4.55 -6.79 7.43
C LYS A 189 -4.44 -5.48 8.19
N LEU A 190 -3.67 -4.51 7.70
CA LEU A 190 -3.23 -3.37 8.50
C LEU A 190 -3.76 -2.04 7.96
N THR A 191 -3.31 -1.64 6.78
CA THR A 191 -3.52 -0.27 6.31
C THR A 191 -4.94 -0.04 5.80
N GLY A 192 -5.60 -1.05 5.26
CA GLY A 192 -7.02 -1.01 4.91
C GLY A 192 -7.91 -0.81 6.15
N PRO A 193 -7.83 -1.69 7.17
CA PRO A 193 -8.63 -1.51 8.39
C PRO A 193 -8.29 -0.22 9.14
N TYR A 194 -7.02 0.18 9.19
CA TYR A 194 -6.61 1.45 9.76
C TYR A 194 -7.22 2.64 8.98
N TRP A 195 -7.19 2.60 7.65
CA TRP A 195 -7.81 3.65 6.83
C TRP A 195 -9.31 3.75 7.10
N ASN A 196 -10.02 2.62 7.14
CA ASN A 196 -11.45 2.58 7.46
C ASN A 196 -11.73 3.20 8.84
N MET A 197 -10.94 2.86 9.86
CA MET A 197 -11.04 3.46 11.19
C MET A 197 -10.87 4.98 11.14
N VAL A 198 -9.82 5.47 10.48
CA VAL A 198 -9.50 6.90 10.37
C VAL A 198 -10.57 7.69 9.62
N THR A 199 -11.15 7.11 8.56
CA THR A 199 -12.17 7.80 7.75
C THR A 199 -13.58 7.67 8.29
N SER A 200 -13.83 6.73 9.20
CA SER A 200 -15.18 6.48 9.73
C SER A 200 -15.72 7.63 10.59
N GLY A 201 -14.83 8.31 11.33
CA GLY A 201 -15.22 9.29 12.35
C GLY A 201 -15.85 8.66 13.61
N GLU A 202 -15.94 7.34 13.70
CA GLU A 202 -16.64 6.63 14.79
C GLU A 202 -15.83 6.58 16.09
N ILE A 203 -14.50 6.68 16.00
CA ILE A 203 -13.60 6.64 17.17
C ILE A 203 -13.12 8.05 17.53
N PRO A 204 -13.50 8.59 18.70
CA PRO A 204 -12.94 9.83 19.18
C PRO A 204 -11.42 9.74 19.37
N TYR A 205 -10.70 10.81 19.05
CA TYR A 205 -9.24 10.83 19.11
C TYR A 205 -8.66 10.37 20.46
N LEU A 206 -9.24 10.83 21.58
CA LEU A 206 -8.80 10.46 22.92
C LEU A 206 -9.09 9.00 23.30
N LYS A 207 -9.89 8.29 22.50
CA LYS A 207 -10.22 6.86 22.65
C LYS A 207 -9.45 5.96 21.67
N LEU A 208 -8.46 6.51 20.96
CA LEU A 208 -7.64 5.74 20.02
C LEU A 208 -6.65 4.80 20.72
N TYR A 209 -6.32 5.06 21.99
CA TYR A 209 -5.36 4.26 22.78
C TYR A 209 -5.46 2.74 22.56
N PRO A 210 -6.60 2.06 22.84
CA PRO A 210 -6.70 0.61 22.70
C PRO A 210 -6.43 0.14 21.26
N TYR A 211 -6.88 0.88 20.25
CA TYR A 211 -6.62 0.56 18.86
C TYR A 211 -5.13 0.71 18.50
N ILE A 212 -4.47 1.76 18.98
CA ILE A 212 -3.03 1.94 18.69
C ILE A 212 -2.18 0.88 19.41
N GLN A 213 -2.59 0.44 20.60
CA GLN A 213 -1.95 -0.68 21.30
C GLN A 213 -2.09 -2.00 20.54
N ASP A 214 -3.30 -2.30 20.09
CA ASP A 214 -3.62 -3.47 19.27
C ASP A 214 -2.77 -3.48 17.99
N LEU A 215 -2.70 -2.34 17.29
CA LEU A 215 -1.88 -2.16 16.09
C LEU A 215 -0.39 -2.38 16.38
N SER A 216 0.13 -1.75 17.44
CA SER A 216 1.54 -1.87 17.85
C SER A 216 1.91 -3.31 18.19
N THR A 217 1.05 -3.99 18.96
CA THR A 217 1.21 -5.39 19.35
C THR A 217 1.22 -6.32 18.14
N TYR A 218 0.28 -6.10 17.21
CA TYR A 218 0.22 -6.90 15.98
C TYR A 218 1.44 -6.69 15.09
N LEU A 219 1.90 -5.45 14.92
CA LEU A 219 3.11 -5.14 14.15
C LEU A 219 4.35 -5.81 14.74
N LYS A 220 4.49 -5.79 16.07
CA LYS A 220 5.56 -6.50 16.78
C LYS A 220 5.47 -8.01 16.54
N LYS A 221 4.28 -8.58 16.64
CA LYS A 221 4.07 -10.01 16.41
C LYS A 221 4.44 -10.42 14.99
N CYS A 222 4.05 -9.64 13.98
CA CYS A 222 4.42 -9.90 12.59
C CYS A 222 5.92 -9.65 12.29
N SER A 223 6.62 -8.84 13.08
CA SER A 223 8.07 -8.67 12.91
C SER A 223 8.89 -9.80 13.56
N GLU A 224 8.36 -10.38 14.64
CA GLU A 224 8.94 -11.55 15.33
C GLU A 224 8.59 -12.86 14.60
N ASP A 225 7.34 -13.01 14.18
CA ASP A 225 6.79 -14.14 13.43
C ASP A 225 6.00 -13.65 12.20
N PRO A 226 6.66 -13.47 11.04
CA PRO A 226 6.02 -12.96 9.83
C PRO A 226 4.93 -13.87 9.26
N ALA A 227 4.91 -15.17 9.61
CA ALA A 227 3.85 -16.07 9.20
C ALA A 227 2.50 -15.68 9.82
N HIS A 228 2.51 -14.91 10.91
CA HIS A 228 1.30 -14.42 11.57
C HIS A 228 0.37 -13.62 10.64
N ILE A 229 0.92 -12.93 9.64
CA ILE A 229 0.11 -12.14 8.69
C ILE A 229 -0.79 -13.02 7.79
N LEU A 230 -0.42 -14.30 7.62
CA LEU A 230 -1.15 -15.25 6.78
C LEU A 230 -2.34 -15.91 7.49
N ILE A 231 -2.53 -15.68 8.79
CA ILE A 231 -3.70 -16.20 9.50
C ILE A 231 -4.94 -15.48 8.95
N VAL A 232 -5.78 -16.20 8.21
CA VAL A 232 -6.92 -15.65 7.44
C VAL A 232 -7.87 -14.83 8.33
N ASP A 233 -8.21 -15.35 9.51
CA ASP A 233 -9.10 -14.70 10.47
C ASP A 233 -8.36 -13.79 11.47
N GLY A 234 -7.03 -13.74 11.40
CA GLY A 234 -6.22 -12.87 12.25
C GLY A 234 -6.40 -11.40 11.85
N GLN A 235 -6.73 -10.54 12.82
CA GLN A 235 -6.83 -9.10 12.64
C GLN A 235 -6.03 -8.43 13.77
N TRP A 236 -5.56 -7.19 13.54
CA TRP A 236 -4.88 -6.47 14.61
C TRP A 236 -5.86 -5.91 15.64
N MET A 237 -7.09 -5.57 15.23
CA MET A 237 -8.13 -5.06 16.13
C MET A 237 -8.78 -6.19 16.93
N THR A 238 -8.76 -6.09 18.25
CA THR A 238 -9.44 -7.03 19.15
C THR A 238 -10.96 -6.87 19.10
N LEU A 239 -11.45 -5.62 18.93
CA LEU A 239 -12.87 -5.29 18.85
C LEU A 239 -13.17 -4.55 17.54
N ASP A 240 -13.73 -5.27 16.57
CA ASP A 240 -14.16 -4.71 15.28
C ASP A 240 -15.67 -4.39 15.25
N THR A 241 -16.14 -3.61 16.23
CA THR A 241 -17.56 -3.27 16.39
C THR A 241 -18.16 -2.58 15.16
N PHE A 242 -17.33 -1.85 14.40
CA PHE A 242 -17.76 -1.03 13.27
C PHE A 242 -17.44 -1.65 11.91
N GLY A 243 -16.89 -2.87 11.87
CA GLY A 243 -16.56 -3.57 10.63
C GLY A 243 -15.41 -2.93 9.84
N PHE A 244 -14.46 -2.29 10.52
CA PHE A 244 -13.26 -1.71 9.92
C PHE A 244 -12.43 -2.76 9.16
N THR A 245 -12.45 -4.02 9.58
CA THR A 245 -11.71 -5.11 8.90
C THR A 245 -12.36 -5.56 7.58
N ASN A 246 -13.51 -4.99 7.22
CA ASN A 246 -14.16 -5.21 5.93
C ASN A 246 -13.60 -4.26 4.86
N VAL A 247 -12.40 -4.55 4.38
CA VAL A 247 -11.76 -3.78 3.30
C VAL A 247 -12.43 -4.01 1.95
N SER A 248 -12.30 -3.03 1.05
CA SER A 248 -12.80 -3.16 -0.32
C SER A 248 -12.23 -4.40 -1.00
N HIS A 249 -13.10 -5.16 -1.66
CA HIS A 249 -12.73 -6.35 -2.45
C HIS A 249 -12.08 -7.49 -1.64
N LYS A 250 -12.27 -7.55 -0.31
CA LYS A 250 -11.72 -8.57 0.60
C LYS A 250 -11.79 -10.01 0.08
N GLU A 251 -12.92 -10.40 -0.51
CA GLU A 251 -13.12 -11.76 -1.04
C GLU A 251 -12.17 -12.08 -2.20
N MET A 252 -11.96 -11.13 -3.11
CA MET A 252 -11.01 -11.26 -4.21
C MET A 252 -9.57 -11.32 -3.69
N LEU A 253 -9.28 -10.55 -2.64
CA LEU A 253 -7.95 -10.47 -2.03
C LEU A 253 -7.54 -11.72 -1.26
N LYS A 254 -8.40 -12.73 -1.12
CA LYS A 254 -8.05 -14.02 -0.50
C LYS A 254 -6.91 -14.74 -1.23
N GLU A 255 -6.70 -14.46 -2.51
CA GLU A 255 -5.56 -15.00 -3.28
C GLU A 255 -4.21 -14.60 -2.67
N LEU A 256 -4.13 -13.47 -1.94
CA LEU A 256 -2.91 -13.03 -1.25
C LEU A 256 -2.41 -14.02 -0.20
N TYR A 257 -3.27 -14.90 0.35
CA TYR A 257 -2.84 -15.93 1.31
C TYR A 257 -2.17 -17.13 0.64
N THR A 258 -2.23 -17.24 -0.69
CA THR A 258 -1.61 -18.34 -1.43
C THR A 258 -0.17 -17.98 -1.77
N VAL A 259 0.78 -18.51 -1.01
CA VAL A 259 2.21 -18.21 -1.15
C VAL A 259 2.95 -19.44 -1.69
N PRO A 260 3.66 -19.32 -2.82
CA PRO A 260 4.54 -20.39 -3.33
C PRO A 260 5.61 -20.75 -2.29
N GLU A 261 5.82 -22.05 -2.05
CA GLU A 261 6.75 -22.53 -1.01
C GLU A 261 8.17 -21.98 -1.21
N ASP A 262 8.63 -21.96 -2.46
CA ASP A 262 9.95 -21.48 -2.89
C ASP A 262 10.16 -19.97 -2.70
N HIS A 263 9.11 -19.22 -2.40
CA HIS A 263 9.15 -17.78 -2.20
C HIS A 263 8.74 -17.33 -0.79
N ARG A 264 8.44 -18.25 0.12
CA ARG A 264 8.00 -17.93 1.49
C ARG A 264 9.02 -17.11 2.25
N ASP A 265 10.30 -17.46 2.16
CA ASP A 265 11.36 -16.74 2.88
C ASP A 265 11.49 -15.28 2.43
N VAL A 266 11.34 -15.02 1.13
CA VAL A 266 11.34 -13.67 0.58
C VAL A 266 10.12 -12.89 1.08
N LEU A 267 8.94 -13.51 1.06
CA LEU A 267 7.71 -12.89 1.57
C LEU A 267 7.86 -12.55 3.06
N PHE A 268 8.26 -13.51 3.89
CA PHE A 268 8.39 -13.32 5.33
C PHE A 268 9.46 -12.29 5.70
N THR A 269 10.57 -12.26 4.95
CA THR A 269 11.57 -11.21 5.11
C THR A 269 10.99 -9.84 4.76
N ALA A 270 10.25 -9.72 3.65
CA ALA A 270 9.60 -8.47 3.27
C ALA A 270 8.56 -8.01 4.30
N ILE A 271 7.70 -8.92 4.80
CA ILE A 271 6.72 -8.63 5.85
C ILE A 271 7.41 -8.15 7.13
N LYS A 272 8.45 -8.85 7.58
CA LYS A 272 9.24 -8.43 8.75
C LYS A 272 9.76 -7.01 8.60
N ILE A 273 10.32 -6.68 7.42
CA ILE A 273 10.86 -5.35 7.13
C ILE A 273 9.75 -4.30 7.16
N ILE A 274 8.62 -4.56 6.50
CA ILE A 274 7.48 -3.62 6.47
C ILE A 274 6.93 -3.41 7.88
N CYS A 275 6.71 -4.47 8.65
CA CYS A 275 6.18 -4.38 10.01
C CYS A 275 7.14 -3.63 10.96
N ASN A 276 8.46 -3.81 10.82
CA ASN A 276 9.45 -3.02 11.56
C ASN A 276 9.42 -1.54 11.18
N ALA A 277 9.33 -1.23 9.88
CA ALA A 277 9.22 0.15 9.39
C ALA A 277 7.94 0.84 9.90
N MET A 278 6.82 0.12 9.90
CA MET A 278 5.55 0.60 10.45
C MET A 278 5.61 0.76 11.97
N SER A 279 6.21 -0.18 12.70
CA SER A 279 6.42 -0.07 14.15
C SER A 279 7.23 1.18 14.50
N ASN A 280 8.29 1.46 13.74
CA ASN A 280 9.08 2.68 13.90
C ASN A 280 8.25 3.94 13.64
N THR A 281 7.28 3.88 12.74
CA THR A 281 6.36 5.00 12.46
C THR A 281 5.40 5.21 13.62
N VAL A 282 4.77 4.15 14.13
CA VAL A 282 3.86 4.21 15.30
C VAL A 282 4.62 4.77 16.51
N ASN A 283 5.81 4.25 16.81
CA ASN A 283 6.65 4.73 17.91
C ASN A 283 7.06 6.21 17.79
N LYS A 284 7.15 6.76 16.57
CA LYS A 284 7.51 8.16 16.35
C LYS A 284 6.31 9.10 16.37
N GLN A 285 5.22 8.69 15.72
CA GLN A 285 4.07 9.57 15.43
C GLN A 285 2.91 9.38 16.40
N LEU A 286 2.78 8.19 16.99
CA LEU A 286 1.67 7.82 17.87
C LEU A 286 2.14 7.45 19.29
N ARG A 287 3.36 7.87 19.67
CA ARG A 287 3.97 7.56 20.98
C ARG A 287 3.07 7.89 22.18
N ASP A 288 2.26 8.93 22.05
CA ASP A 288 1.40 9.39 23.14
C ASP A 288 0.29 8.38 23.44
N PHE A 289 -0.08 7.53 22.47
CA PHE A 289 -1.02 6.42 22.62
C PHE A 289 -0.35 5.08 22.93
N LEU A 290 0.98 5.05 23.07
CA LEU A 290 1.71 3.83 23.44
C LEU A 290 1.84 3.71 24.96
N GLU A 291 2.27 2.55 25.46
CA GLU A 291 2.42 2.33 26.91
C GLU A 291 3.41 3.36 27.48
N GLY A 292 3.03 4.05 28.56
CA GLY A 292 3.81 5.17 29.11
C GLY A 292 3.67 6.50 28.36
N GLY A 293 2.85 6.56 27.30
CA GLY A 293 2.49 7.77 26.57
C GLY A 293 1.48 8.64 27.30
N LYS A 294 1.37 9.92 26.91
CA LYS A 294 0.49 10.90 27.57
C LYS A 294 -1.01 10.57 27.53
N LEU A 295 -1.42 9.79 26.53
CA LEU A 295 -2.79 9.37 26.26
C LEU A 295 -2.95 7.85 26.51
N SER A 296 -2.05 7.26 27.32
CA SER A 296 -2.01 5.81 27.57
C SER A 296 -3.00 5.30 28.61
N THR A 297 -3.74 6.20 29.25
CA THR A 297 -4.71 5.89 30.30
C THR A 297 -5.92 6.79 30.13
N ASN A 298 -6.94 6.30 29.41
CA ASN A 298 -8.30 6.81 29.48
C ASN A 298 -9.26 5.63 29.57
#